data_AF-A0A6C0E528-F1
#
_entry.id   AF-A0A6C0E528-F1
#
_cell.length_a   1.000
_cell.length_b   1.000
_cell.length_c   1.000
_cell.angle_alpha   90.00
_cell.angle_beta   90.00
_cell.angle_gamma   90.00
#
_symmetry.space_group_name_H-M   'P 1'
#
loop_
_entity.id
_entity.type
_entity.pdbx_description
1 polymer ?
#
loop_
_entity_poly.entity_id
_entity_poly.type
_entity_poly.pdbx_seq_one_letter_code
_entity_poly.pdbx_strand_id
1 'polypeptide(L)'
;MTKPTKTATKTAIKTDVATAPVSVVSAPVATPVAAPAVVAPVKVADDEVVLDDVMAKQSTDFLTKLQQIGAMISTLKTEYRVLEKKWSKELKIAQKLSSKRKRKAGNRAPSGFVKPTGISDELAKFLEKPVGSEMARTEVTRDINKYIRTNGLQDKENGRKIIPDTKLAALLKLSKTDELTYFNLQRYMSPHFSKNLKVAA
;
A
#
# COMPACT_ATOMS: atom_id res chain seq x y z
N MET A 1 8.90 15.02 34.25
CA MET A 1 7.70 15.22 35.10
C MET A 1 6.64 15.76 34.15
N THR A 2 5.44 15.22 33.95
CA THR A 2 4.55 14.36 34.74
C THR A 2 3.63 13.58 33.79
N LYS A 3 3.36 12.33 34.16
CA LYS A 3 2.28 11.45 33.67
C LYS A 3 1.02 11.73 34.52
N PRO A 4 -0.21 11.49 34.02
CA PRO A 4 -1.03 10.41 34.61
C PRO A 4 -1.87 9.67 33.53
N THR A 5 -2.03 8.33 33.49
CA THR A 5 -2.67 7.37 34.43
C THR A 5 -4.20 7.58 34.48
N LYS A 6 -4.99 6.81 33.72
CA LYS A 6 -5.65 5.51 34.05
C LYS A 6 -6.61 5.60 35.24
N THR A 7 -7.92 5.50 34.96
CA THR A 7 -8.91 5.06 35.95
C THR A 7 -9.85 4.06 35.29
N ALA A 8 -9.82 2.84 35.83
CA ALA A 8 -10.78 1.79 35.62
C ALA A 8 -11.82 1.88 36.75
N THR A 9 -13.10 1.73 36.44
CA THR A 9 -14.15 1.57 37.45
C THR A 9 -14.98 0.34 37.09
N LYS A 10 -14.90 -0.66 37.98
CA LYS A 10 -15.75 -1.84 38.10
C LYS A 10 -17.20 -1.45 38.41
N THR A 11 -18.12 -2.40 38.28
CA THR A 11 -19.42 -2.60 39.00
C THR A 11 -20.54 -2.84 37.98
N ALA A 12 -21.50 -3.74 38.12
CA ALA A 12 -21.69 -5.00 38.83
C ALA A 12 -22.96 -5.60 38.19
N ILE A 13 -23.09 -6.91 38.29
CA ILE A 13 -24.20 -7.74 37.85
C ILE A 13 -25.52 -7.30 38.49
N LYS A 14 -26.63 -7.32 37.74
CA LYS A 14 -27.96 -7.67 38.28
C LYS A 14 -28.88 -8.21 37.19
N THR A 15 -29.16 -9.49 37.36
CA THR A 15 -30.21 -10.29 36.72
C THR A 15 -31.55 -9.86 37.31
N ASP A 16 -32.54 -9.55 36.49
CA ASP A 16 -33.94 -9.44 36.91
C ASP A 16 -34.77 -10.44 36.11
N VAL A 17 -35.17 -11.52 36.79
CA VAL A 17 -36.22 -12.45 36.38
C VAL A 17 -37.45 -12.05 37.20
N ALA A 18 -38.47 -11.53 36.52
CA ALA A 18 -39.76 -11.21 37.11
C ALA A 18 -40.76 -12.34 36.85
N THR A 19 -41.24 -12.90 37.96
CA THR A 19 -42.32 -13.86 38.15
C THR A 19 -43.71 -13.25 37.97
N ALA A 20 -44.66 -14.03 37.45
CA ALA A 20 -46.12 -13.84 37.53
C ALA A 20 -46.83 -15.22 37.41
N PRO A 21 -48.05 -15.42 37.94
CA PRO A 21 -48.31 -16.46 38.95
C PRO A 21 -49.34 -17.56 38.59
N VAL A 22 -49.48 -18.44 39.58
CA VAL A 22 -50.25 -19.68 39.85
C VAL A 22 -51.74 -19.75 39.43
N SER A 23 -52.19 -21.01 39.25
CA SER A 23 -53.56 -21.60 39.42
C SER A 23 -54.14 -22.14 38.10
N VAL A 24 -54.76 -23.32 37.99
CA VAL A 24 -55.65 -24.04 38.92
C VAL A 24 -55.54 -25.55 38.64
N VAL A 25 -55.52 -26.36 39.71
CA VAL A 25 -55.73 -27.82 39.69
C VAL A 25 -57.22 -28.08 39.87
N SER A 26 -57.84 -28.87 39.00
CA SER A 26 -59.15 -29.49 39.23
C SER A 26 -59.17 -30.91 38.68
N ALA A 27 -59.21 -31.88 39.59
CA ALA A 27 -59.58 -33.27 39.28
C ALA A 27 -61.08 -33.37 38.93
N PRO A 28 -61.54 -34.50 38.38
CA PRO A 28 -62.26 -35.40 39.27
C PRO A 28 -61.95 -36.89 39.09
N VAL A 29 -62.19 -37.61 40.19
CA VAL A 29 -62.13 -39.06 40.40
C VAL A 29 -63.44 -39.72 39.94
N ALA A 30 -63.36 -40.94 39.36
CA ALA A 30 -64.16 -42.15 39.68
C ALA A 30 -64.54 -43.02 38.46
N THR A 31 -64.02 -44.25 38.48
CA THR A 31 -64.45 -45.54 37.88
C THR A 31 -65.96 -45.85 38.04
N PRO A 32 -66.61 -46.82 37.31
CA PRO A 32 -66.10 -48.19 37.02
C PRO A 32 -66.54 -48.94 35.72
N VAL A 33 -65.73 -49.96 35.38
CA VAL A 33 -66.04 -51.31 34.85
C VAL A 33 -67.09 -51.50 33.75
N ALA A 34 -66.62 -51.93 32.57
CA ALA A 34 -67.30 -52.94 31.74
C ALA A 34 -66.31 -53.62 30.76
N ALA A 35 -66.30 -54.94 30.74
CA ALA A 35 -65.72 -55.82 29.72
C ALA A 35 -66.76 -56.92 29.42
N PRO A 36 -66.70 -57.74 28.35
CA PRO A 36 -65.73 -57.80 27.24
C PRO A 36 -66.33 -58.00 25.81
N ALA A 37 -65.44 -57.89 24.80
CA ALA A 37 -65.37 -58.63 23.53
C ALA A 37 -66.43 -58.47 22.41
N VAL A 38 -65.99 -58.01 21.22
CA VAL A 38 -65.99 -58.78 19.95
C VAL A 38 -64.99 -58.19 18.94
N VAL A 39 -64.33 -59.07 18.22
CA VAL A 39 -63.14 -58.87 17.38
C VAL A 39 -63.53 -58.66 15.91
N ALA A 40 -62.89 -57.70 15.23
CA ALA A 40 -62.71 -57.73 13.77
C ALA A 40 -61.33 -57.11 13.43
N PRO A 41 -60.42 -57.82 12.73
CA PRO A 41 -59.11 -57.28 12.39
C PRO A 41 -59.23 -56.46 11.09
N VAL A 42 -59.14 -55.13 11.20
CA VAL A 42 -58.88 -54.27 10.04
C VAL A 42 -57.37 -54.21 9.82
N LYS A 43 -56.93 -54.47 8.59
CA LYS A 43 -55.58 -54.22 8.08
C LYS A 43 -55.21 -52.74 8.32
N VAL A 44 -54.29 -52.47 9.24
CA VAL A 44 -53.68 -51.14 9.47
C VAL A 44 -52.14 -51.18 9.38
N ALA A 45 -51.55 -52.35 9.13
CA ALA A 45 -50.11 -52.55 9.27
C ALA A 45 -49.24 -51.91 8.16
N ASP A 46 -49.79 -51.55 6.99
CA ASP A 46 -48.98 -51.01 5.88
C ASP A 46 -48.87 -49.46 5.90
N ASP A 47 -49.82 -48.72 6.49
CA ASP A 47 -49.80 -47.24 6.49
C ASP A 47 -48.96 -46.64 7.64
N GLU A 48 -48.99 -47.26 8.83
CA GLU A 48 -48.19 -46.81 10.00
C GLU A 48 -46.68 -47.03 9.78
N VAL A 49 -46.30 -48.16 9.18
CA VAL A 49 -44.88 -48.50 8.93
C VAL A 49 -44.27 -47.60 7.85
N VAL A 50 -45.09 -47.09 6.91
CA VAL A 50 -44.65 -46.14 5.87
C VAL A 50 -44.47 -44.73 6.45
N LEU A 51 -45.31 -44.30 7.39
CA LEU A 51 -45.16 -42.98 8.04
C LEU A 51 -43.90 -42.90 8.91
N ASP A 52 -43.59 -43.96 9.66
CA ASP A 52 -42.38 -44.03 10.49
C ASP A 52 -41.11 -44.03 9.63
N ASP A 53 -41.10 -44.74 8.50
CA ASP A 53 -39.99 -44.73 7.54
C ASP A 53 -39.82 -43.36 6.86
N VAL A 54 -40.92 -42.63 6.61
CA VAL A 54 -40.89 -41.26 6.06
C VAL A 54 -40.36 -40.24 7.08
N MET A 55 -40.78 -40.30 8.34
CA MET A 55 -40.28 -39.42 9.41
C MET A 55 -38.81 -39.70 9.75
N ALA A 56 -38.40 -40.98 9.74
CA ALA A 56 -37.00 -41.37 9.89
C ALA A 56 -36.13 -40.79 8.75
N LYS A 57 -36.59 -40.88 7.50
CA LYS A 57 -35.90 -40.27 6.34
C LYS A 57 -35.78 -38.76 6.48
N GLN A 58 -36.85 -38.06 6.84
CA GLN A 58 -36.82 -36.60 7.07
C GLN A 58 -35.86 -36.19 8.19
N SER A 59 -35.80 -36.97 9.28
CA SER A 59 -34.85 -36.75 10.37
C SER A 59 -33.40 -36.91 9.92
N THR A 60 -33.11 -37.95 9.13
CA THR A 60 -31.77 -38.15 8.55
C THR A 60 -31.39 -37.04 7.55
N ASP A 61 -32.34 -36.57 6.74
CA ASP A 61 -32.14 -35.45 5.82
C ASP A 61 -31.88 -34.13 6.57
N PHE A 62 -32.51 -33.94 7.72
CA PHE A 62 -32.25 -32.76 8.56
C PHE A 62 -30.87 -32.85 9.23
N LEU A 63 -30.46 -34.03 9.70
CA LEU A 63 -29.14 -34.27 10.28
C LEU A 63 -28.02 -34.05 9.26
N THR A 64 -28.19 -34.51 8.01
CA THR A 64 -27.22 -34.31 6.93
C THR A 64 -27.10 -32.82 6.57
N LYS A 65 -28.22 -32.07 6.50
CA LYS A 65 -28.19 -30.61 6.35
C LYS A 65 -27.44 -29.92 7.48
N LEU A 66 -27.63 -30.36 8.73
CA LEU A 66 -26.93 -29.81 9.89
C LEU A 66 -25.41 -30.04 9.81
N GLN A 67 -25.00 -31.24 9.41
CA GLN A 67 -23.59 -31.58 9.17
C GLN A 67 -23.00 -30.74 8.02
N GLN A 68 -23.76 -30.53 6.95
CA GLN A 68 -23.35 -29.69 5.81
C GLN A 68 -23.15 -28.23 6.24
N ILE A 69 -24.03 -27.68 7.08
CA ILE A 69 -23.87 -26.34 7.64
C ILE A 69 -22.62 -26.25 8.52
N GLY A 70 -22.36 -27.27 9.35
CA GLY A 70 -21.14 -27.35 10.16
C GLY A 70 -19.87 -27.32 9.30
N ALA A 71 -19.87 -28.05 8.18
CA ALA A 71 -18.78 -28.02 7.21
C ALA A 71 -18.63 -26.64 6.55
N MET A 72 -19.72 -26.00 6.13
CA MET A 72 -19.71 -24.66 5.54
C MET A 72 -19.20 -23.58 6.53
N ILE A 73 -19.53 -23.70 7.82
CA ILE A 73 -19.02 -22.77 8.84
C ILE A 73 -17.50 -22.93 8.99
N SER A 74 -16.99 -24.16 8.92
CA SER A 74 -15.54 -24.43 8.96
C SER A 74 -14.82 -23.81 7.77
N THR A 75 -15.37 -23.95 6.55
CA THR A 75 -14.79 -23.34 5.34
C THR A 75 -14.85 -21.82 5.37
N LEU A 76 -15.98 -21.21 5.76
CA LEU A 76 -16.08 -19.75 5.91
C LEU A 76 -15.05 -19.22 6.90
N LYS A 77 -14.79 -19.95 8.00
CA LYS A 77 -13.81 -19.55 9.01
C LYS A 77 -12.37 -19.58 8.47
N THR A 78 -12.02 -20.56 7.64
CA THR A 78 -10.69 -20.62 7.02
C THR A 78 -10.53 -19.53 5.96
N GLU A 79 -11.54 -19.32 5.13
CA GLU A 79 -11.57 -18.24 4.13
C GLU A 79 -11.45 -16.86 4.77
N TYR A 80 -12.19 -16.61 5.86
CA TYR A 80 -12.10 -15.36 6.62
C TYR A 80 -10.69 -15.11 7.15
N ARG A 81 -10.06 -16.13 7.76
CA ARG A 81 -8.66 -16.02 8.25
C ARG A 81 -7.67 -15.75 7.13
N VAL A 82 -7.89 -16.32 5.94
CA VAL A 82 -7.05 -16.06 4.76
C VAL A 82 -7.25 -14.63 4.27
N LEU A 83 -8.50 -14.16 4.20
CA LEU A 83 -8.85 -12.81 3.79
C LEU A 83 -8.26 -11.76 4.74
N GLU A 84 -8.36 -11.98 6.05
CA GLU A 84 -7.74 -11.12 7.08
C GLU A 84 -6.21 -11.03 6.90
N LYS A 85 -5.55 -12.16 6.63
CA LYS A 85 -4.12 -12.20 6.32
C LYS A 85 -3.77 -11.48 5.02
N LYS A 86 -4.61 -11.58 3.99
CA LYS A 86 -4.42 -10.86 2.72
C LYS A 86 -4.58 -9.36 2.93
N TRP A 87 -5.66 -8.91 3.57
CA TRP A 87 -5.90 -7.51 3.90
C TRP A 87 -4.74 -6.91 4.69
N SER A 88 -4.31 -7.57 5.78
CA SER A 88 -3.22 -7.04 6.62
C SER A 88 -1.88 -6.95 5.88
N LYS A 89 -1.62 -7.84 4.93
CA LYS A 89 -0.45 -7.74 4.02
C LYS A 89 -0.61 -6.58 3.05
N GLU A 90 -1.75 -6.45 2.39
CA GLU A 90 -1.99 -5.37 1.43
C GLU A 90 -1.94 -3.99 2.07
N LEU A 91 -2.52 -3.81 3.26
CA LEU A 91 -2.43 -2.57 4.02
C LEU A 91 -0.98 -2.20 4.32
N LYS A 92 -0.16 -3.17 4.74
CA LYS A 92 1.29 -2.97 4.98
C LYS A 92 2.05 -2.62 3.70
N ILE A 93 1.72 -3.25 2.58
CA ILE A 93 2.33 -2.97 1.27
C ILE A 93 1.96 -1.55 0.82
N ALA A 94 0.67 -1.18 0.90
CA ALA A 94 0.18 0.14 0.55
C ALA A 94 0.82 1.24 1.43
N GLN A 95 0.94 1.03 2.73
CA GLN A 95 1.62 1.95 3.65
C GLN A 95 3.13 2.11 3.31
N LYS A 96 3.82 1.01 3.00
CA LYS A 96 5.23 1.06 2.55
C LYS A 96 5.39 1.79 1.21
N LEU A 97 4.47 1.58 0.28
CA LEU A 97 4.50 2.24 -1.02
C LEU A 97 4.22 3.74 -0.89
N SER A 98 3.23 4.11 -0.07
CA SER A 98 2.89 5.50 0.24
C SER A 98 4.05 6.24 0.93
N SER A 99 4.66 5.62 1.95
CA SER A 99 5.84 6.22 2.62
C SER A 99 7.06 6.34 1.70
N LYS A 100 7.31 5.37 0.81
CA LYS A 100 8.36 5.46 -0.21
C LYS A 100 8.09 6.58 -1.22
N ARG A 101 6.84 6.74 -1.66
CA ARG A 101 6.41 7.84 -2.53
C ARG A 101 6.56 9.19 -1.84
N LYS A 102 6.15 9.32 -0.57
CA LYS A 102 6.35 10.53 0.24
C LYS A 102 7.83 10.89 0.43
N ARG A 103 8.71 9.90 0.58
CA ARG A 103 10.18 10.14 0.63
C ARG A 103 10.77 10.56 -0.71
N LYS A 104 10.21 10.07 -1.83
CA LYS A 104 10.64 10.43 -3.20
C LYS A 104 10.10 11.79 -3.66
N ALA A 105 8.87 12.12 -3.26
CA ALA A 105 8.17 13.35 -3.60
C ALA A 105 8.32 14.44 -2.52
N GLY A 106 8.98 14.14 -1.41
CA GLY A 106 9.32 15.14 -0.40
C GLY A 106 10.13 16.24 -1.05
N ASN A 107 9.63 17.47 -0.90
CA ASN A 107 10.13 18.76 -1.36
C ASN A 107 11.65 18.89 -1.21
N ARG A 108 12.42 18.22 -2.08
CA ARG A 108 13.83 18.49 -2.26
C ARG A 108 13.86 19.86 -2.88
N ALA A 109 14.08 20.88 -2.06
CA ALA A 109 14.39 22.21 -2.57
C ALA A 109 15.37 22.04 -3.73
N PRO A 110 15.15 22.72 -4.87
CA PRO A 110 16.00 22.56 -6.04
C PRO A 110 17.44 22.72 -5.55
N SER A 111 18.21 21.64 -5.64
CA SER A 111 19.60 21.62 -5.19
C SER A 111 20.28 22.85 -5.78
N GLY A 112 21.17 23.53 -5.07
CA GLY A 112 21.83 24.76 -5.55
C GLY A 112 22.54 24.61 -6.91
N PHE A 113 22.73 23.37 -7.38
CA PHE A 113 23.22 23.01 -8.70
C PHE A 113 22.17 23.10 -9.84
N VAL A 114 20.89 22.98 -9.52
CA VAL A 114 19.73 23.02 -10.44
C VAL A 114 19.08 24.42 -10.46
N LYS A 115 19.56 25.35 -9.63
CA LYS A 115 19.09 26.74 -9.65
C LYS A 115 19.44 27.38 -11.00
N PRO A 116 18.46 27.96 -11.73
CA PRO A 116 18.74 28.76 -12.91
C PRO A 116 19.63 29.95 -12.54
N THR A 117 20.72 30.11 -13.27
CA THR A 117 21.67 31.22 -13.10
C THR A 117 21.95 31.82 -14.46
N GLY A 118 22.01 33.16 -14.52
CA GLY A 118 22.40 33.87 -15.73
C GLY A 118 23.78 33.41 -16.23
N ILE A 119 23.86 33.16 -17.53
CA ILE A 119 25.04 32.66 -18.21
C ILE A 119 25.71 33.80 -19.02
N SER A 120 27.04 33.78 -19.09
CA SER A 120 27.80 34.72 -19.93
C SER A 120 27.53 34.53 -21.43
N ASP A 121 27.61 35.60 -22.21
CA ASP A 121 27.38 35.60 -23.66
C ASP A 121 28.24 34.58 -24.43
N GLU A 122 29.48 34.35 -23.99
CA GLU A 122 30.40 33.36 -24.59
C GLU A 122 29.83 31.94 -24.47
N LEU A 123 29.30 31.59 -23.30
CA LEU A 123 28.71 30.29 -23.02
C LEU A 123 27.33 30.13 -23.69
N ALA A 124 26.54 31.20 -23.75
CA ALA A 124 25.26 31.19 -24.48
C ALA A 124 25.50 30.93 -25.99
N LYS A 125 26.51 31.58 -26.59
CA LYS A 125 26.91 31.35 -27.99
C LYS A 125 27.37 29.91 -28.22
N PHE A 126 28.16 29.34 -27.31
CA PHE A 126 28.62 27.95 -27.41
C PHE A 126 27.47 26.93 -27.35
N LEU A 127 26.45 27.21 -26.55
CA LEU A 127 25.27 26.35 -26.38
C LEU A 127 24.14 26.67 -27.37
N GLU A 128 24.36 27.59 -28.31
CA GLU A 128 23.36 28.05 -29.29
C GLU A 128 22.06 28.55 -28.62
N LYS A 129 22.20 29.24 -27.49
CA LYS A 129 21.11 29.85 -26.72
C LYS A 129 21.08 31.36 -26.89
N PRO A 130 19.91 32.01 -26.70
CA PRO A 130 19.85 33.46 -26.71
C PRO A 130 20.73 34.06 -25.61
N VAL A 131 21.33 35.21 -25.93
CA VAL A 131 22.17 35.99 -25.01
C VAL A 131 21.32 36.42 -23.81
N GLY A 132 21.84 36.26 -22.59
CA GLY A 132 21.11 36.55 -21.36
C GLY A 132 20.15 35.44 -20.89
N SER A 133 20.20 34.24 -21.49
CA SER A 133 19.45 33.09 -20.98
C SER A 133 19.96 32.61 -19.62
N GLU A 134 19.03 32.13 -18.80
CA GLU A 134 19.32 31.50 -17.52
C GLU A 134 19.29 29.98 -17.69
N MET A 135 20.33 29.30 -17.21
CA MET A 135 20.35 27.84 -17.21
C MET A 135 21.01 27.32 -15.93
N ALA A 136 20.61 26.12 -15.53
CA ALA A 136 21.19 25.48 -14.38
C ALA A 136 22.62 25.00 -14.68
N ARG A 137 23.50 25.08 -13.67
CA ARG A 137 24.87 24.57 -13.78
C ARG A 137 24.92 23.09 -14.18
N THR A 138 23.98 22.28 -13.72
CA THR A 138 23.85 20.86 -14.12
C THR A 138 23.59 20.66 -15.61
N GLU A 139 22.81 21.55 -16.22
CA GLU A 139 22.43 21.44 -17.64
C GLU A 139 23.59 21.86 -18.52
N VAL A 140 24.26 22.97 -18.18
CA VAL A 140 25.47 23.42 -18.87
C VAL A 140 26.53 22.33 -18.88
N THR A 141 26.86 21.76 -17.72
CA THR A 141 27.90 20.73 -17.64
C THR A 141 27.50 19.47 -18.42
N ARG A 142 26.20 19.13 -18.46
CA ARG A 142 25.71 18.00 -19.25
C ARG A 142 25.90 18.25 -20.74
N ASP A 143 25.57 19.44 -21.22
CA ASP A 143 25.68 19.79 -22.63
C ASP A 143 27.14 19.86 -23.08
N ILE A 144 28.02 20.43 -22.26
CA ILE A 144 29.48 20.42 -22.52
C ILE A 144 30.02 18.97 -22.53
N ASN A 145 29.60 18.12 -21.58
CA ASN A 145 30.01 16.72 -21.58
C ASN A 145 29.51 15.96 -22.81
N LYS A 146 28.30 16.29 -23.28
CA LYS A 146 27.76 15.74 -24.53
C LYS A 146 28.61 16.19 -25.71
N TYR A 147 28.94 17.47 -25.80
CA TYR A 147 29.83 18.04 -26.82
C TYR A 147 31.20 17.36 -26.86
N ILE A 148 31.83 17.16 -25.69
CA ILE A 148 33.14 16.49 -25.57
C ILE A 148 33.07 15.07 -26.14
N ARG A 149 31.98 14.34 -25.88
CA ARG A 149 31.80 12.97 -26.37
C ARG A 149 31.48 12.93 -27.86
N THR A 150 30.60 13.80 -28.36
CA THR A 150 30.22 13.81 -29.77
C THR A 150 31.37 14.22 -30.68
N ASN A 151 32.27 15.09 -30.21
CA ASN A 151 33.44 15.53 -30.96
C ASN A 151 34.70 14.69 -30.68
N GLY A 152 34.59 13.63 -29.87
CA GLY A 152 35.72 12.72 -29.59
C GLY A 152 36.90 13.41 -28.91
N LEU A 153 36.65 14.44 -28.09
CA LEU A 153 37.68 15.26 -27.43
C LEU A 153 38.30 14.58 -26.19
N GLN A 154 37.97 13.31 -25.94
CA GLN A 154 38.59 12.54 -24.86
C GLN A 154 39.91 11.96 -25.33
N ASP A 155 40.92 12.00 -24.46
CA ASP A 155 42.18 11.31 -24.72
C ASP A 155 41.94 9.79 -24.71
N LYS A 156 42.47 9.11 -25.73
CA LYS A 156 42.31 7.65 -25.90
C LYS A 156 43.14 6.86 -24.89
N GLU A 157 44.28 7.42 -24.47
CA GLU A 157 45.17 6.79 -23.48
C GLU A 157 44.67 7.03 -22.05
N ASN A 158 44.04 8.18 -21.81
CA ASN A 158 43.52 8.55 -20.51
C ASN A 158 42.19 9.30 -20.62
N GLY A 159 41.07 8.57 -20.62
CA GLY A 159 39.72 9.15 -20.76
C GLY A 159 39.28 10.13 -19.65
N ARG A 160 40.13 10.40 -18.65
CA ARG A 160 39.93 11.48 -17.67
C ARG A 160 40.41 12.83 -18.19
N LYS A 161 41.37 12.83 -19.11
CA LYS A 161 41.90 14.02 -19.79
C LYS A 161 41.04 14.32 -21.02
N ILE A 162 40.78 15.60 -21.21
CA ILE A 162 40.04 16.14 -22.33
C ILE A 162 41.03 16.97 -23.14
N ILE A 163 41.12 16.71 -24.43
CA ILE A 163 41.89 17.49 -25.40
C ILE A 163 40.91 18.53 -25.96
N PRO A 164 40.88 19.77 -25.42
CA PRO A 164 39.92 20.76 -25.86
C PRO A 164 40.17 21.17 -27.31
N ASP A 165 39.10 21.35 -28.07
CA ASP A 165 39.16 21.97 -29.38
C ASP A 165 39.26 23.51 -29.25
N THR A 166 39.41 24.20 -30.38
CA THR A 166 39.53 25.66 -30.41
C THR A 166 38.33 26.36 -29.78
N LYS A 167 37.12 25.80 -29.94
CA LYS A 167 35.87 26.34 -29.37
C LYS A 167 35.82 26.18 -27.85
N LEU A 168 36.11 24.98 -27.34
CA LEU A 168 36.10 24.70 -25.90
C LEU A 168 37.26 25.40 -25.18
N ALA A 169 38.43 25.47 -25.80
CA ALA A 169 39.58 26.20 -25.26
C ALA A 169 39.32 27.71 -25.16
N ALA A 170 38.69 28.31 -26.19
CA ALA A 170 38.30 29.72 -26.17
C ALA A 170 37.26 30.01 -25.08
N LEU A 171 36.27 29.13 -24.94
CA LEU A 171 35.25 29.25 -23.90
C LEU A 171 35.88 29.18 -22.49
N LEU A 172 36.70 28.17 -22.22
CA LEU A 172 37.24 27.92 -20.88
C LEU A 172 38.47 28.77 -20.54
N LYS A 173 38.94 29.62 -21.47
CA LYS A 173 40.13 30.47 -21.33
C LYS A 173 41.35 29.68 -20.85
N LEU A 174 41.54 28.49 -21.43
CA LEU A 174 42.61 27.58 -21.05
C LEU A 174 43.95 28.07 -21.61
N SER A 175 45.01 28.01 -20.80
CA SER A 175 46.37 28.15 -21.30
C SER A 175 46.84 26.85 -21.95
N LYS A 176 47.81 26.91 -22.86
CA LYS A 176 48.40 25.70 -23.51
C LYS A 176 49.04 24.73 -22.51
N THR A 177 49.32 25.20 -21.30
CA THR A 177 49.92 24.42 -20.21
C THR A 177 48.90 23.82 -19.24
N ASP A 178 47.62 24.19 -19.35
CA ASP A 178 46.58 23.70 -18.43
C ASP A 178 46.01 22.36 -18.88
N GLU A 179 46.02 21.38 -17.97
CA GLU A 179 45.36 20.09 -18.20
C GLU A 179 43.85 20.17 -17.89
N LEU A 180 43.02 20.04 -18.93
CA LEU A 180 41.57 19.96 -18.77
C LEU A 180 41.15 18.51 -18.45
N THR A 181 40.47 18.34 -17.32
CA THR A 181 39.84 17.08 -16.91
C THR A 181 38.40 17.32 -16.51
N TYR A 182 37.58 16.26 -16.48
CA TYR A 182 36.20 16.35 -15.99
C TYR A 182 36.08 16.89 -14.56
N PHE A 183 37.11 16.68 -13.74
CA PHE A 183 37.16 17.19 -12.37
C PHE A 183 37.40 18.70 -12.32
N ASN A 184 38.31 19.20 -13.16
CA ASN A 184 38.67 20.62 -13.19
C ASN A 184 37.74 21.47 -14.06
N LEU A 185 36.96 20.87 -14.97
CA LEU A 185 36.02 21.57 -15.85
C LEU A 185 35.14 22.57 -15.09
N GLN A 186 34.67 22.17 -13.92
CA GLN A 186 33.78 22.99 -13.11
C GLN A 186 34.45 24.27 -12.58
N ARG A 187 35.77 24.24 -12.35
CA ARG A 187 36.57 25.39 -11.92
C ARG A 187 36.66 26.42 -13.04
N TYR A 188 36.96 25.98 -14.26
CA TYR A 188 37.02 26.84 -15.45
C TYR A 188 35.65 27.36 -15.87
N MET A 189 34.58 26.64 -15.55
CA MET A 189 33.21 27.09 -15.82
C MET A 189 32.69 28.11 -14.81
N SER A 190 33.21 28.15 -13.59
CA SER A 190 32.70 29.03 -12.52
C SER A 190 32.65 30.53 -12.87
N PRO A 191 33.58 31.11 -13.66
CA PRO A 191 33.54 32.51 -14.07
C PRO A 191 32.43 32.84 -15.08
N HIS A 192 31.92 31.85 -15.81
CA HIS A 192 30.86 32.04 -16.82
C HIS A 192 29.45 32.05 -16.24
N PHE A 193 29.32 31.85 -14.93
CA PHE A 193 28.08 31.97 -14.20
C PHE A 193 28.08 33.25 -13.38
N SER A 194 27.03 34.06 -13.51
CA SER A 194 26.84 35.27 -12.71
C SER A 194 26.74 34.87 -11.23
N LYS A 195 27.71 35.31 -10.42
CA LYS A 195 27.84 34.89 -9.02
C LYS A 195 26.67 35.25 -8.12
N ASN A 196 25.75 36.13 -8.54
CA ASN A 196 24.57 36.48 -7.77
C ASN A 196 23.50 37.06 -8.69
N LEU A 197 22.58 36.22 -9.14
CA LEU A 197 21.20 36.66 -9.33
C LEU A 197 20.44 36.15 -8.10
N LYS A 198 20.29 37.04 -7.12
CA LYS A 198 19.15 36.95 -6.20
C LYS A 198 17.93 37.06 -7.11
N VAL A 199 17.35 35.92 -7.44
CA VAL A 199 16.02 35.85 -8.05
C VAL A 199 15.12 36.65 -7.13
N ALA A 200 14.72 37.85 -7.56
CA ALA A 200 13.72 38.63 -6.87
C ALA A 200 12.46 37.76 -6.86
N ALA A 201 12.03 37.42 -5.64
CA ALA A 201 10.82 36.66 -5.38
C ALA A 201 9.58 37.47 -5.76
#